data_AF-A0A5Q4H4C5-F1
#
_entry.id   AF-A0A5Q4H4C5-F1
#
_cell.length_a   1.000
_cell.length_b   1.000
_cell.length_c   1.000
_cell.angle_alpha   90.00
_cell.angle_beta   90.00
_cell.angle_gamma   90.00
#
_symmetry.space_group_name_H-M   'P 1'
#
loop_
_entity.id
_entity.type
_entity.pdbx_description
1 polymer ?
#
loop_
_entity_poly.entity_id
_entity_poly.type
_entity_poly.pdbx_seq_one_letter_code
_entity_poly.pdbx_strand_id
1 'polypeptide(L)'
;MRTLVQPDLVVDITDQMDTKLKMLGCHESQRQWLDETQGLDDYLESMRQSGAEVARISGQSGWEYAEGFRQHSHVGFSACDRNLLAEVLGEVLVACVQRRS
;
A
#
# COMPACT_ATOMS: atom_id res chain seq x y z
N MET A 1 11.47 -11.34 14.91
CA MET A 1 11.98 -10.82 13.63
C MET A 1 10.81 -10.85 12.66
N ARG A 2 10.20 -9.70 12.33
CA ARG A 2 9.04 -9.64 11.41
C ARG A 2 9.57 -9.75 9.98
N THR A 3 9.27 -10.82 9.27
CA THR A 3 9.61 -10.98 7.86
C THR A 3 8.85 -9.92 7.05
N LEU A 4 9.59 -9.02 6.38
CA LEU A 4 8.99 -8.04 5.48
C LEU A 4 8.33 -8.78 4.30
N VAL A 5 7.02 -8.58 4.14
CA VAL A 5 6.27 -9.10 2.99
C VAL A 5 6.65 -8.24 1.79
N GLN A 6 7.50 -8.75 0.91
CA GLN A 6 7.87 -8.02 -0.31
C GLN A 6 6.69 -7.97 -1.30
N PRO A 7 6.31 -6.77 -1.79
CA PRO A 7 5.30 -6.64 -2.82
C PRO A 7 5.87 -7.03 -4.20
N ASP A 8 5.00 -7.45 -5.11
CA ASP A 8 5.35 -7.65 -6.52
C ASP A 8 5.14 -6.36 -7.33
N LEU A 9 4.12 -5.60 -6.96
CA LEU A 9 3.72 -4.35 -7.59
C LEU A 9 3.62 -3.26 -6.53
N VAL A 10 3.99 -2.04 -6.91
CA VAL A 10 3.91 -0.87 -6.04
C VAL A 10 3.13 0.22 -6.76
N VAL A 11 2.18 0.84 -6.06
CA VAL A 11 1.30 1.87 -6.61
C VAL A 11 1.52 3.17 -5.85
N ASP A 12 1.77 4.27 -6.56
CA ASP A 12 1.82 5.61 -5.97
C ASP A 12 0.43 5.99 -5.45
N ILE A 13 0.38 6.40 -4.18
CA ILE A 13 -0.84 6.90 -3.54
C ILE A 13 -0.61 8.27 -2.90
N THR A 14 0.43 8.99 -3.31
CA THR A 14 0.82 10.27 -2.72
C THR A 14 -0.34 11.26 -2.73
N ASP A 15 -1.00 11.42 -3.88
CA ASP A 15 -2.15 12.30 -4.06
C ASP A 15 -3.43 11.78 -3.38
N GLN A 16 -3.49 10.49 -3.02
CA GLN A 16 -4.66 9.84 -2.43
C GLN A 16 -4.53 9.65 -0.91
N MET A 17 -3.40 9.97 -0.31
CA MET A 17 -3.12 9.73 1.11
C MET A 17 -4.14 10.43 2.02
N ASP A 18 -4.49 11.68 1.73
CA ASP A 18 -5.49 12.42 2.52
C ASP A 18 -6.88 11.77 2.47
N THR A 19 -7.29 11.28 1.30
CA THR A 19 -8.57 10.56 1.15
C THR A 19 -8.54 9.25 1.94
N LYS A 20 -7.41 8.51 1.87
CA LYS A 20 -7.21 7.28 2.63
C LYS A 20 -7.30 7.51 4.14
N LEU A 21 -6.66 8.57 4.64
CA LEU A 21 -6.71 8.94 6.07
C LEU A 21 -8.14 9.27 6.50
N LYS A 22 -8.89 10.03 5.70
CA LYS A 22 -10.30 10.36 5.97
C LYS A 22 -11.18 9.11 6.01
N MET A 23 -11.03 8.21 5.02
CA MET A 23 -11.75 6.94 4.99
C MET A 23 -11.48 6.09 6.22
N LEU A 24 -10.22 6.01 6.65
CA LEU A 24 -9.83 5.22 7.82
C LEU A 24 -10.43 5.81 9.12
N GLY A 25 -10.50 7.14 9.20
CA GLY A 25 -11.13 7.86 10.32
C GLY A 25 -12.64 7.64 10.47
N CYS A 26 -13.35 7.19 9.43
CA CYS A 26 -14.79 6.91 9.46
C CYS A 26 -15.15 5.60 10.19
N HIS A 27 -14.19 4.69 10.43
CA HIS A 27 -14.44 3.40 11.07
C HIS A 27 -14.48 3.51 12.60
N GLU A 28 -15.50 4.18 13.15
CA GLU A 28 -15.59 4.56 14.57
C GLU A 28 -15.46 3.37 15.55
N SER A 29 -15.99 2.19 15.21
CA SER A 29 -15.93 1.02 16.08
C SER A 29 -14.53 0.39 16.17
N GLN A 30 -13.74 0.44 15.09
CA GLN A 30 -12.34 0.01 15.09
C GLN A 30 -11.44 1.09 15.69
N ARG A 31 -11.82 2.36 15.48
CA ARG A 31 -11.16 3.54 16.01
C ARG A 31 -11.23 3.62 17.53
N GLN A 32 -12.40 3.39 18.13
CA GLN A 32 -12.61 3.50 19.57
C GLN A 32 -11.74 2.52 20.36
N TRP A 33 -11.65 1.27 19.88
CA TRP A 33 -10.81 0.25 20.50
C TRP A 33 -9.31 0.58 20.39
N LEU A 34 -8.88 1.21 19.30
CA LEU A 34 -7.49 1.66 19.10
C LEU A 34 -7.17 2.91 19.91
N ASP A 35 -8.10 3.85 20.03
CA ASP A 35 -7.92 5.09 20.79
C ASP A 35 -7.83 4.80 22.30
N GLU A 36 -8.64 3.86 22.81
CA GLU A 36 -8.63 3.42 24.21
C GLU A 36 -7.35 2.66 24.61
N THR A 37 -6.61 2.09 23.66
CA THR A 37 -5.45 1.22 23.95
C THR A 37 -4.11 1.77 23.49
N GLN A 38 -4.06 2.53 22.39
CA GLN A 38 -2.82 3.00 21.75
C GLN A 38 -2.89 4.45 21.21
N GLY A 39 -4.03 5.14 21.36
CA GLY A 39 -4.20 6.51 20.86
C GLY A 39 -4.43 6.58 19.34
N LEU A 40 -5.34 7.46 18.94
CA LEU A 40 -5.76 7.67 17.55
C LEU A 40 -4.61 8.07 16.60
N ASP A 41 -3.69 8.91 17.07
CA ASP A 41 -2.62 9.43 16.22
C ASP A 41 -1.59 8.35 15.84
N ASP A 42 -1.38 7.37 16.72
CA ASP A 42 -0.36 6.34 16.55
C ASP A 42 -0.70 5.39 15.37
N TYR A 43 -1.97 5.07 15.14
CA TYR A 43 -2.34 4.19 14.03
C TYR A 43 -2.33 4.92 12.67
N LEU A 44 -2.75 6.19 12.62
CA LEU A 44 -2.70 6.99 11.40
C LEU A 44 -1.25 7.26 10.98
N GLU A 45 -0.39 7.54 11.97
CA GLU A 45 1.03 7.74 11.75
C GLU A 45 1.72 6.43 11.32
N SER A 46 1.39 5.31 11.95
CA SER A 46 1.87 3.99 11.52
C SER A 46 1.48 3.66 10.07
N MET A 47 0.27 4.06 9.64
CA MET A 47 -0.17 3.88 8.26
C MET A 47 0.65 4.75 7.27
N ARG A 48 0.90 6.02 7.61
CA ARG A 48 1.77 6.91 6.81
C ARG A 48 3.19 6.36 6.71
N GLN A 49 3.76 5.91 7.82
CA GLN A 49 5.11 5.33 7.86
C GLN A 49 5.21 4.07 7.00
N SER A 50 4.19 3.21 7.06
CA SER A 50 4.11 2.02 6.21
C SER A 50 4.07 2.40 4.73
N GLY A 51 3.26 3.39 4.35
CA GLY A 51 3.20 3.88 2.97
C GLY A 51 4.52 4.49 2.48
N ALA A 52 5.20 5.25 3.35
CA ALA A 52 6.51 5.83 3.04
C ALA A 52 7.61 4.77 2.93
N GLU A 53 7.55 3.70 3.73
CA GLU A 53 8.47 2.57 3.60
C GLU A 53 8.31 1.88 2.24
N VAL A 54 7.07 1.64 1.79
CA VAL A 54 6.80 1.05 0.48
C VAL A 54 7.24 1.97 -0.66
N ALA A 55 7.04 3.29 -0.55
CA ALA A 55 7.54 4.25 -1.53
C ALA A 55 9.08 4.20 -1.65
N ARG A 56 9.79 4.08 -0.52
CA ARG A 56 11.25 3.88 -0.54
C ARG A 56 11.67 2.57 -1.19
N ILE A 57 10.89 1.50 -1.01
CA ILE A 57 11.14 0.20 -1.65
C ILE A 57 10.97 0.28 -3.17
N SER A 58 10.05 1.10 -3.68
CA SER A 58 9.81 1.25 -5.12
C SER A 58 11.01 1.85 -5.87
N GLY A 59 11.83 2.65 -5.18
CA GLY A 59 12.98 3.35 -5.75
C GLY A 59 12.60 4.50 -6.69
N GLN A 60 11.33 4.89 -6.75
CA GLN A 60 10.85 6.00 -7.58
C GLN A 60 11.11 7.34 -6.89
N SER A 61 11.69 8.29 -7.63
CA SER A 61 11.87 9.66 -7.16
C SER A 61 10.53 10.41 -7.23
N GLY A 62 10.14 11.06 -6.14
CA GLY A 62 8.91 11.87 -6.07
C GLY A 62 7.70 11.16 -5.49
N TRP A 63 7.80 9.86 -5.18
CA TRP A 63 6.75 9.13 -4.47
C TRP A 63 6.95 9.31 -2.97
N GLU A 64 5.99 9.95 -2.29
CA GLU A 64 6.03 10.12 -0.84
C GLU A 64 5.37 8.92 -0.14
N TYR A 65 4.31 8.37 -0.76
CA TYR A 65 3.56 7.24 -0.23
C TYR A 65 3.19 6.26 -1.33
N ALA A 66 3.30 4.97 -1.02
CA ALA A 66 2.90 3.92 -1.93
C ALA A 66 2.26 2.73 -1.23
N GLU A 67 1.50 1.93 -1.98
CA GLU A 67 0.95 0.65 -1.52
C GLU A 67 1.54 -0.51 -2.30
N GLY A 68 1.83 -1.60 -1.58
CA GLY A 68 2.42 -2.81 -2.13
C GLY A 68 1.36 -3.87 -2.36
N PHE A 69 1.29 -4.40 -3.57
CA PHE A 69 0.38 -5.47 -3.96
C PHE A 69 1.18 -6.73 -4.27
N ARG A 70 0.64 -7.88 -3.85
CA ARG A 70 1.15 -9.21 -4.18
C ARG A 70 0.05 -10.00 -4.85
N GLN A 71 0.34 -10.60 -5.99
CA GLN A 71 -0.65 -11.42 -6.69
C GLN A 71 -0.64 -12.83 -6.12
N HIS A 72 -1.69 -13.21 -5.37
CA HIS A 72 -1.79 -14.54 -4.78
C HIS A 72 -2.15 -15.64 -5.81
N SER A 73 -2.80 -15.28 -6.92
CA SER A 73 -3.14 -16.22 -8.01
C SER A 73 -3.11 -15.53 -9.38
N HIS A 74 -2.34 -16.09 -10.31
CA HIS A 74 -2.16 -15.61 -11.70
C HIS A 74 -3.43 -15.75 -12.56
N VAL A 75 -4.33 -16.67 -12.21
CA VAL A 75 -5.52 -16.99 -13.04
C VAL A 75 -6.75 -16.18 -12.63
N GLY A 76 -6.86 -15.77 -11.36
CA GLY A 76 -8.01 -14.99 -10.87
C GLY A 76 -9.38 -15.53 -11.33
N PHE A 77 -10.31 -14.63 -11.68
CA PHE A 77 -11.59 -14.90 -12.35
C PHE A 77 -11.53 -14.67 -13.87
N SER A 78 -10.33 -14.50 -14.46
CA SER A 78 -10.18 -14.28 -15.89
C SER A 78 -9.85 -15.59 -16.61
N ALA A 79 -10.54 -15.86 -17.72
CA ALA A 79 -10.26 -17.02 -18.57
C ALA A 79 -8.88 -16.96 -19.27
N CYS A 80 -8.14 -15.86 -19.10
CA CYS A 80 -6.83 -15.60 -19.69
C CYS A 80 -5.92 -14.90 -18.67
N ASP A 81 -4.62 -15.13 -18.79
CA ASP A 81 -3.58 -14.47 -17.98
C ASP A 81 -3.47 -12.99 -18.39
N ARG A 82 -3.92 -12.09 -17.52
CA ARG A 82 -4.02 -10.64 -17.76
C ARG A 82 -3.65 -9.90 -16.49
N ASN A 83 -2.74 -8.92 -16.59
CA ASN A 83 -2.41 -8.03 -15.47
C ASN A 83 -3.34 -6.81 -15.48
N LEU A 84 -4.56 -6.99 -14.98
CA LEU A 84 -5.59 -5.94 -14.94
C LEU A 84 -5.16 -4.71 -14.12
N LEU A 85 -4.31 -4.88 -13.11
CA LEU A 85 -3.78 -3.77 -12.33
C LEU A 85 -2.93 -2.85 -13.21
N ALA A 86 -2.04 -3.42 -14.02
CA ALA A 86 -1.24 -2.63 -14.97
C ALA A 86 -2.12 -1.94 -16.03
N GLU A 87 -3.18 -2.60 -16.50
CA GLU A 87 -4.11 -2.01 -17.48
C GLU A 87 -4.87 -0.79 -16.94
N VAL A 88 -5.28 -0.82 -15.66
CA VAL A 88 -6.10 0.23 -15.06
C VAL A 88 -5.25 1.38 -14.48
N LEU A 89 -4.12 1.05 -13.87
CA LEU A 89 -3.33 2.02 -13.09
C LEU A 89 -2.21 2.68 -13.90
N GLY A 90 -1.76 2.07 -15.01
CA GLY A 90 -0.81 2.71 -15.93
C GLY A 90 0.44 3.24 -15.22
N GLU A 91 0.66 4.56 -15.32
CA GLU A 91 1.90 5.23 -14.89
C GLU A 91 2.10 5.29 -13.37
N VAL A 92 1.04 5.15 -12.56
CA VAL A 92 1.17 5.13 -11.10
C VAL A 92 1.56 3.75 -10.55
N LEU A 93 1.76 2.75 -11.41
CA LEU A 93 2.12 1.39 -11.02
C LEU A 93 3.51 1.03 -11.53
N VAL A 94 4.35 0.53 -10.63
CA VAL A 94 5.68 0.00 -10.97
C VAL A 94 5.86 -1.41 -10.43
N ALA A 95 6.62 -2.24 -11.16
CA ALA A 95 7.07 -3.51 -10.62
C ALA A 95 8.06 -3.24 -9.47
N CYS A 96 7.93 -4.00 -8.38
CA CYS A 96 8.88 -3.90 -7.28
C CYS A 96 10.25 -4.42 -7.75
N VAL A 97 11.25 -3.54 -7.84
CA VAL A 97 12.61 -3.94 -8.23
C VAL A 97 13.23 -4.70 -7.07
N GLN A 98 13.18 -6.04 -7.13
CA GLN A 98 13.92 -6.87 -6.20
C GLN A 98 15.42 -6.61 -6.41
N ARG A 99 16.07 -5.99 -5.41
CA ARG A 99 17.54 -6.04 -5.34
C ARG A 99 17.92 -7.51 -5.15
N ARG A 100 18.30 -8.18 -6.23
CA ARG A 100 18.99 -9.47 -6.16
C ARG A 100 20.32 -9.20 -5.43
N SER A 101 20.47 -9.77 -4.24
CA SER A 101 21.75 -9.85 -3.53
C SER A 101 22.78 -10.65 -4.32
#